data_AF-A0AA42KM88-F1
#
_entry.id   AF-A0AA42KM88-F1
#
_cell.length_a   1.000
_cell.length_b   1.000
_cell.length_c   1.000
_cell.angle_alpha   90.00
_cell.angle_beta   90.00
_cell.angle_gamma   90.00
#
_symmetry.space_group_name_H-M   'P 1'
#
loop_
_entity.id
_entity.type
_entity.pdbx_description
1 polymer ?
#
loop_
_entity_poly.entity_id
_entity_poly.type
_entity_poly.pdbx_seq_one_letter_code
_entity_poly.pdbx_strand_id
1 'polypeptide(L)'
;MEELDLLAAWREPLVVAAQILLILVLAWLAQRIVTRGITGLGSRYSLLPPEILLPLRGLLRWLIVGSAMMLVLERLGVSAEVLWAALTGFAAVAAVAFFAIWSVLSNMFCALLIFSMGPFRIGDTVELLASGDKPSIKGRVIGVNLFYTTLEDHGADASGGLLQVPNSLFFQKTVRRWR
;
A
#
# COMPACT_ATOMS: atom_id res chain seq x y z
N MET A 1 -5.39 47.47 -30.44
CA MET A 1 -4.59 47.09 -29.26
C MET A 1 -5.05 45.74 -28.70
N GLU A 2 -6.35 45.45 -28.63
CA GLU A 2 -6.86 44.11 -28.23
C GLU A 2 -6.35 42.93 -29.07
N GLU A 3 -6.20 43.05 -30.39
CA GLU A 3 -5.68 41.93 -31.21
C GLU A 3 -4.20 41.59 -30.93
N LEU A 4 -3.41 42.55 -30.47
CA LEU A 4 -2.01 42.34 -30.10
C LEU A 4 -1.88 41.65 -28.73
N ASP A 5 -2.80 41.93 -27.81
CA ASP A 5 -2.87 41.26 -26.50
C ASP A 5 -3.35 39.81 -26.61
N LEU A 6 -4.27 39.52 -27.55
CA LEU A 6 -4.68 38.16 -27.85
C LEU A 6 -3.49 37.33 -28.38
N LEU A 7 -2.72 37.86 -29.34
CA LEU A 7 -1.54 37.18 -29.87
C LEU A 7 -0.45 36.96 -28.81
N ALA A 8 -0.29 37.88 -27.85
CA ALA A 8 0.61 37.71 -26.72
C ALA A 8 0.14 36.62 -25.74
N ALA A 9 -1.17 36.53 -25.48
CA ALA A 9 -1.75 35.51 -24.60
C ALA A 9 -1.62 34.08 -25.14
N TRP A 10 -1.66 33.90 -26.46
CA TRP A 10 -1.51 32.59 -27.11
C TRP A 10 -0.05 32.16 -27.33
N ARG A 11 0.91 33.09 -27.20
CA ARG A 11 2.34 32.82 -27.43
C ARG A 11 2.91 31.82 -26.42
N GLU A 12 2.62 31.98 -25.14
CA GLU A 12 3.06 31.08 -24.06
C GLU A 12 2.58 29.63 -24.27
N PRO A 13 1.27 29.35 -24.45
CA PRO A 13 0.80 27.98 -24.68
C PRO A 13 1.29 27.40 -26.02
N LEU A 14 1.44 28.22 -27.07
CA LEU A 14 2.04 27.77 -28.34
C LEU A 14 3.50 27.34 -28.19
N VAL A 15 4.29 28.07 -27.40
CA VAL A 15 5.69 27.72 -27.12
C VAL A 15 5.77 26.41 -26.32
N VAL A 16 4.92 26.25 -25.31
CA VAL A 16 4.84 25.00 -24.54
C VAL A 16 4.41 23.82 -25.44
N ALA A 17 3.40 24.01 -26.28
CA ALA A 17 2.95 22.99 -27.23
C ALA A 17 4.05 22.61 -28.25
N ALA A 18 4.80 23.59 -28.76
CA ALA A 18 5.93 23.35 -29.66
C ALA A 18 7.07 22.60 -28.96
N GLN A 19 7.36 22.91 -27.69
CA GLN A 19 8.35 22.19 -26.88
C GLN A 19 7.92 20.74 -26.63
N ILE A 20 6.65 20.50 -26.29
CA ILE A 20 6.09 19.15 -26.13
C ILE A 20 6.22 18.37 -27.44
N LEU A 21 5.85 18.97 -28.58
CA LEU A 21 5.95 18.34 -29.88
C LEU A 21 7.41 18.02 -30.24
N LEU A 22 8.35 18.91 -29.93
CA LEU A 22 9.78 18.67 -30.10
C LEU A 22 10.27 17.49 -29.26
N ILE A 23 9.90 17.43 -27.98
CA ILE A 23 10.23 16.32 -27.07
C ILE A 23 9.68 15.00 -27.62
N LEU A 24 8.42 14.99 -28.09
CA LEU A 24 7.80 13.80 -28.68
C LEU A 24 8.52 13.34 -29.95
N VAL A 25 8.89 14.27 -30.83
CA VAL A 25 9.66 13.97 -32.06
C VAL A 25 11.04 13.42 -31.71
N LEU A 26 11.75 14.02 -30.76
CA LEU A 26 13.06 13.54 -30.30
C LEU A 26 12.96 12.15 -29.65
N ALA A 27 11.95 11.92 -28.81
CA ALA A 27 11.69 10.62 -28.18
C ALA A 27 11.37 9.55 -29.23
N TRP A 28 10.52 9.87 -30.21
CA TRP A 28 10.20 8.96 -31.32
C TRP A 28 11.43 8.64 -32.16
N LEU A 29 12.27 9.65 -32.46
CA LEU A 29 13.50 9.46 -33.20
C LEU A 29 14.49 8.58 -32.41
N ALA A 30 14.66 8.83 -31.12
CA ALA A 30 15.50 8.02 -30.22
C ALA A 30 15.00 6.57 -30.17
N GLN A 31 13.69 6.35 -30.03
CA GLN A 31 13.10 5.02 -30.03
C GLN A 31 13.31 4.31 -31.38
N ARG A 32 13.24 5.04 -32.50
CA ARG A 32 13.49 4.51 -33.85
C ARG A 32 14.95 4.15 -34.05
N ILE A 33 15.90 4.96 -33.56
CA ILE A 33 17.34 4.68 -33.59
C ILE A 33 17.66 3.46 -32.72
N VAL A 34 17.16 3.40 -31.48
CA VAL A 34 17.40 2.28 -30.56
C VAL A 34 16.82 0.99 -31.12
N THR A 35 15.60 1.02 -31.65
CA THR A 35 14.98 -0.16 -32.26
C THR A 35 15.79 -0.64 -33.47
N ARG A 36 16.24 0.28 -34.33
CA ARG A 36 17.07 -0.06 -35.50
C ARG A 36 18.47 -0.55 -35.13
N GLY A 37 19.08 0.04 -34.10
CA GLY A 37 20.36 -0.37 -33.55
C GLY A 37 20.30 -1.78 -32.99
N ILE A 38 19.30 -2.09 -32.17
CA ILE A 38 19.12 -3.44 -31.60
C ILE A 38 18.87 -4.48 -32.71
N THR A 39 18.05 -4.19 -33.72
CA THR A 39 17.85 -5.09 -34.87
C THR A 39 19.11 -5.23 -35.72
N GLY A 40 19.91 -4.16 -35.84
CA GLY A 40 21.17 -4.16 -36.58
C GLY A 40 22.25 -4.98 -35.87
N LEU A 41 22.41 -4.81 -34.56
CA LEU A 41 23.34 -5.59 -33.73
C LEU A 41 22.96 -7.07 -33.67
N GLY A 42 21.65 -7.39 -33.59
CA GLY A 42 21.18 -8.78 -33.64
C GLY A 42 21.47 -9.49 -34.98
N SER A 43 21.57 -8.74 -36.09
CA SER A 43 21.95 -9.30 -37.40
C SER A 43 23.46 -9.45 -37.60
N ARG A 44 24.28 -8.62 -36.92
CA ARG A 44 25.76 -8.64 -37.06
C ARG A 44 26.45 -9.55 -36.05
N TYR A 45 25.84 -9.76 -34.88
CA TYR A 45 26.34 -10.66 -33.84
C TYR A 45 25.29 -11.73 -33.54
N SER A 46 25.35 -12.84 -34.28
CA SER A 46 24.58 -14.08 -34.03
C SER A 46 24.90 -14.75 -32.66
N LEU A 47 25.69 -14.11 -31.81
CA LEU A 47 26.21 -14.61 -30.53
C LEU A 47 25.46 -14.07 -29.31
N LEU A 48 24.52 -13.13 -29.47
CA LEU A 48 23.66 -12.67 -28.37
C LEU A 48 22.37 -13.49 -28.37
N PRO A 49 22.12 -14.34 -27.34
CA PRO A 49 20.90 -15.12 -27.26
C PRO A 49 19.68 -14.20 -27.32
N PRO A 50 18.64 -14.55 -28.10
CA PRO A 50 17.39 -13.79 -28.19
C PRO A 50 16.74 -13.54 -26.82
N GLU A 51 17.03 -14.42 -25.85
CA GLU A 51 16.60 -14.40 -24.46
C GLU A 51 16.99 -13.11 -23.71
N ILE A 52 18.12 -12.47 -24.04
CA ILE A 52 18.59 -11.23 -23.39
C ILE A 52 18.15 -10.00 -24.18
N LEU A 53 18.07 -10.09 -25.51
CA LEU A 53 17.73 -8.97 -26.39
C LEU A 53 16.26 -8.54 -26.27
N LEU A 54 15.35 -9.47 -26.05
CA LEU A 54 13.91 -9.20 -25.84
C LEU A 54 13.63 -8.36 -24.58
N PRO A 55 14.06 -8.76 -23.37
CA PRO A 55 13.84 -7.96 -22.17
C PRO A 55 14.63 -6.64 -22.21
N LEU A 56 15.84 -6.63 -22.77
CA LEU A 56 16.64 -5.40 -22.90
C LEU A 56 15.96 -4.38 -23.81
N ARG A 57 15.39 -4.80 -24.95
CA ARG A 57 14.61 -3.92 -25.83
C ARG A 57 13.36 -3.40 -25.13
N GLY A 58 12.68 -4.24 -24.37
CA GLY A 58 11.54 -3.85 -23.54
C GLY A 58 11.92 -2.77 -22.53
N LEU A 59 13.01 -2.99 -21.79
CA LEU A 59 13.54 -2.07 -20.79
C LEU A 59 13.93 -0.73 -21.42
N LEU A 60 14.70 -0.73 -22.52
CA LEU A 60 15.09 0.51 -23.21
C LEU A 60 13.87 1.27 -23.76
N ARG A 61 12.87 0.56 -24.30
CA ARG A 61 11.62 1.18 -24.74
C ARG A 61 10.90 1.86 -23.58
N TRP A 62 10.75 1.16 -22.45
CA TRP A 62 10.13 1.71 -21.25
C TRP A 62 10.91 2.91 -20.68
N LEU A 63 12.24 2.87 -20.71
CA LEU A 63 13.07 4.01 -20.30
C LEU A 63 12.88 5.24 -21.19
N ILE A 64 12.84 5.07 -22.52
CA ILE A 64 12.63 6.18 -23.46
C ILE A 64 11.22 6.76 -23.32
N VAL A 65 10.21 5.90 -23.22
CA VAL A 65 8.82 6.34 -23.02
C VAL A 65 8.66 7.04 -21.67
N GLY A 66 9.25 6.48 -20.62
CA GLY A 66 9.24 7.07 -19.28
C GLY A 66 9.90 8.44 -19.23
N SER A 67 11.10 8.59 -19.81
CA SER A 67 11.80 9.88 -19.83
C SER A 67 11.09 10.92 -20.69
N ALA A 68 10.55 10.53 -21.85
CA ALA A 68 9.75 11.41 -22.69
C ALA A 68 8.48 11.87 -21.97
N MET A 69 7.77 10.95 -21.30
CA MET A 69 6.58 11.28 -20.51
C MET A 69 6.91 12.25 -19.37
N MET A 70 8.04 12.05 -18.69
CA MET A 70 8.49 12.92 -17.60
C MET A 70 8.83 14.34 -18.08
N LEU A 71 9.52 14.45 -19.22
CA LEU A 71 9.81 15.74 -19.85
C LEU A 71 8.54 16.46 -20.32
N VAL A 72 7.53 15.73 -20.81
CA VAL A 72 6.22 16.33 -21.16
C VAL A 72 5.48 16.83 -19.92
N LEU A 73 5.46 16.04 -18.85
CA LEU A 73 4.86 16.44 -17.57
C LEU A 73 5.51 17.71 -17.00
N GLU A 74 6.84 17.80 -17.07
CA GLU A 74 7.59 18.98 -16.62
C GLU A 74 7.16 20.24 -17.38
N ARG A 75 6.92 20.14 -18.69
CA ARG A 75 6.41 21.26 -19.51
C ARG A 75 4.96 21.63 -19.22
N LEU A 76 4.16 20.68 -18.71
CA LEU A 76 2.80 20.91 -18.24
C LEU A 76 2.76 21.47 -16.80
N GLY A 77 3.91 21.77 -16.21
CA GLY A 77 4.02 22.28 -14.84
C GLY A 77 3.97 21.19 -13.76
N VAL A 78 3.94 19.92 -14.14
CA VAL A 78 4.01 18.78 -13.22
C VAL A 78 5.44 18.28 -13.17
N SER A 79 6.24 18.83 -12.25
CA SER A 79 7.61 18.38 -12.06
C SER A 79 7.68 16.99 -11.39
N ALA A 80 8.82 16.33 -11.56
CA ALA A 80 9.16 15.09 -10.85
C ALA A 80 8.97 15.24 -9.33
N GLU A 81 9.34 16.41 -8.80
CA GLU A 81 9.23 16.75 -7.38
C GLU A 81 7.77 16.86 -6.92
N VAL A 82 6.89 17.44 -7.74
CA VAL A 82 5.46 17.53 -7.43
C VAL A 82 4.82 16.15 -7.38
N LEU A 83 5.14 15.28 -8.34
CA LEU A 83 4.64 13.90 -8.34
C LEU A 83 5.17 13.12 -7.12
N TRP A 84 6.46 13.28 -6.81
CA TRP A 84 7.08 12.67 -5.65
C TRP A 84 6.48 13.17 -4.33
N ALA A 85 6.25 14.48 -4.20
CA ALA A 85 5.61 15.10 -3.05
C ALA A 85 4.15 14.64 -2.90
N ALA A 86 3.40 14.50 -3.99
CA ALA A 86 2.03 14.01 -3.96
C ALA A 86 1.97 12.54 -3.51
N LEU A 87 2.86 11.70 -4.05
CA LEU A 87 2.95 10.28 -3.67
C LEU A 87 3.34 10.11 -2.20
N THR A 88 4.38 10.82 -1.75
CA THR A 88 4.84 10.75 -0.36
C THR A 88 3.85 11.36 0.61
N GLY A 89 3.17 12.45 0.23
CA GLY A 89 2.08 13.03 1.00
C GLY A 89 0.90 12.06 1.15
N PHE A 90 0.46 11.42 0.06
CA PHE A 90 -0.57 10.39 0.11
C PHE A 90 -0.14 9.20 0.98
N ALA A 91 1.09 8.74 0.84
CA ALA A 91 1.64 7.67 1.67
C ALA A 91 1.69 8.04 3.16
N ALA A 92 2.04 9.30 3.49
CA ALA A 92 2.04 9.79 4.86
C ALA A 92 0.62 9.79 5.46
N VAL A 93 -0.37 10.26 4.71
CA VAL A 93 -1.79 10.22 5.14
C VAL A 93 -2.26 8.78 5.31
N ALA A 94 -1.92 7.89 4.36
CA ALA A 94 -2.25 6.47 4.44
C ALA A 94 -1.63 5.79 5.69
N ALA A 95 -0.39 6.13 6.03
CA ALA A 95 0.27 5.63 7.24
C ALA A 95 -0.46 6.06 8.52
N VAL A 96 -0.89 7.33 8.59
CA VAL A 96 -1.68 7.84 9.73
C VAL A 96 -3.04 7.14 9.81
N ALA A 97 -3.73 6.97 8.69
CA ALA A 97 -5.01 6.25 8.64
C ALA A 97 -4.86 4.77 9.08
N PHE A 98 -3.78 4.12 8.68
CA PHE A 98 -3.48 2.75 9.09
C PHE A 98 -3.23 2.63 10.60
N PHE A 99 -2.54 3.62 11.19
CA PHE A 99 -2.36 3.66 12.63
C PHE A 99 -3.69 3.80 13.38
N ALA A 100 -4.63 4.60 12.85
CA ALA A 100 -5.95 4.77 13.46
C ALA A 100 -6.77 3.46 13.47
N ILE A 101 -6.69 2.65 12.40
CA ILE A 101 -7.46 1.38 12.31
C ILE A 101 -6.71 0.17 12.91
N TRP A 102 -5.45 0.33 13.30
CA TRP A 102 -4.57 -0.75 13.76
C TRP A 102 -5.19 -1.62 14.85
N SER A 103 -5.82 -1.01 15.85
CA SER A 103 -6.45 -1.74 16.96
C SER A 103 -7.61 -2.60 16.49
N VAL A 104 -8.44 -2.06 15.58
CA VAL A 104 -9.58 -2.78 15.01
C VAL A 104 -9.09 -3.97 14.18
N LEU A 105 -8.10 -3.75 13.32
CA LEU A 105 -7.53 -4.79 12.48
C LEU A 105 -6.85 -5.89 13.32
N SER A 106 -6.12 -5.51 14.39
CA SER A 106 -5.50 -6.44 15.31
C SER A 106 -6.53 -7.35 15.99
N ASN A 107 -7.65 -6.79 16.47
CA ASN A 107 -8.72 -7.59 17.07
C ASN A 107 -9.38 -8.52 16.05
N MET A 108 -9.65 -8.05 14.84
CA MET A 108 -10.21 -8.87 13.76
C MET A 108 -9.27 -10.03 13.38
N PHE A 109 -7.98 -9.76 13.26
CA PHE A 109 -6.98 -10.79 12.98
C PHE A 109 -6.90 -11.80 14.13
N CYS A 110 -6.90 -11.35 15.38
CA CYS A 110 -6.92 -12.23 16.55
C CYS A 110 -8.19 -13.10 16.61
N ALA A 111 -9.36 -12.57 16.19
CA ALA A 111 -10.57 -13.38 16.05
C ALA A 111 -10.39 -14.50 15.02
N LEU A 112 -9.81 -14.19 13.86
CA LEU A 112 -9.49 -15.19 12.83
C LEU A 112 -8.53 -16.25 13.35
N LEU A 113 -7.53 -15.87 14.15
CA LEU A 113 -6.62 -16.82 14.81
C LEU A 113 -7.35 -17.70 15.82
N ILE A 114 -8.27 -17.14 16.61
CA ILE A 114 -9.09 -17.91 17.55
C ILE A 114 -9.94 -18.94 16.80
N PHE A 115 -10.56 -18.57 15.69
CA PHE A 115 -11.34 -19.50 14.88
C PHE A 115 -10.50 -20.54 14.14
N SER A 116 -9.37 -20.14 13.56
CA SER A 116 -8.54 -21.01 12.73
C SER A 116 -7.66 -21.96 13.55
N MET A 117 -7.05 -21.49 14.64
CA MET A 117 -6.14 -22.29 15.47
C MET A 117 -6.85 -22.89 16.69
N GLY A 118 -8.03 -22.40 17.06
CA GLY A 118 -8.83 -22.91 18.17
C GLY A 118 -8.09 -22.96 19.52
N PRO A 119 -7.34 -21.90 19.95
CA PRO A 119 -6.62 -21.89 21.22
C PRO A 119 -7.55 -22.15 22.41
N PHE A 120 -8.79 -21.66 22.32
CA PHE A 120 -9.91 -21.97 23.20
C PHE A 120 -11.20 -22.10 22.37
N ARG A 121 -12.18 -22.83 22.90
CA ARG A 121 -13.50 -23.01 22.28
C ARG A 121 -14.59 -22.35 23.13
N ILE A 122 -15.73 -22.11 22.50
CA ILE A 122 -16.95 -21.70 23.22
C ILE A 122 -17.27 -22.78 24.27
N GLY A 123 -17.48 -22.34 25.51
CA GLY A 123 -17.71 -23.19 26.67
C GLY A 123 -16.49 -23.43 27.55
N ASP A 124 -15.26 -23.19 27.06
CA ASP A 124 -14.04 -23.30 27.88
C ASP A 124 -13.97 -22.18 28.92
N THR A 125 -13.39 -22.46 30.09
CA THR A 125 -13.10 -21.43 31.09
C THR A 125 -11.70 -20.88 30.85
N VAL A 126 -11.59 -19.57 30.69
CA VAL A 126 -10.33 -18.87 30.43
C VAL A 126 -10.09 -17.80 31.49
N GLU A 127 -8.84 -17.64 31.89
CA GLU A 127 -8.37 -16.56 32.76
C GLU A 127 -7.24 -15.80 32.06
N LEU A 128 -7.43 -14.49 31.87
CA LEU A 128 -6.37 -13.60 31.47
C LEU A 128 -5.63 -13.12 32.72
N LEU A 129 -4.38 -13.53 32.81
CA LEU A 129 -3.48 -13.09 33.88
C LEU A 129 -3.09 -11.64 33.59
N ALA A 130 -3.34 -10.75 34.54
CA ALA A 130 -2.81 -9.40 34.47
C ALA A 130 -1.32 -9.40 34.81
N SER A 131 -0.53 -8.63 34.08
CA SER A 131 0.83 -8.31 34.51
C SER A 131 0.73 -7.28 35.64
N GLY A 132 1.04 -7.68 36.87
CA GLY A 132 1.03 -6.83 38.07
C GLY A 132 -0.18 -7.04 38.99
N ASP A 133 -0.43 -6.07 39.88
CA ASP A 133 -1.35 -6.15 41.03
C ASP A 133 -2.84 -5.91 40.67
N LYS A 134 -3.22 -6.13 39.40
CA LYS A 134 -4.60 -5.96 38.92
C LYS A 134 -5.36 -7.28 38.99
N PRO A 135 -6.67 -7.26 39.29
CA PRO A 135 -7.49 -8.48 39.33
C PRO A 135 -7.43 -9.20 37.99
N SER A 136 -7.22 -10.53 38.03
CA SER A 136 -7.27 -11.39 36.85
C SER A 136 -8.71 -11.48 36.33
N ILE A 137 -8.86 -11.51 35.01
CA ILE A 137 -10.19 -11.64 34.37
C ILE A 137 -10.42 -13.11 34.12
N LYS A 138 -11.32 -13.74 34.87
CA LYS A 138 -11.69 -15.16 34.72
C LYS A 138 -13.14 -15.27 34.29
N GLY A 139 -13.41 -16.10 33.29
CA GLY A 139 -14.78 -16.37 32.87
C GLY A 139 -14.90 -17.49 31.85
N ARG A 140 -16.12 -17.95 31.62
CA ARG A 140 -16.45 -18.97 30.62
C ARG A 140 -16.74 -18.31 29.27
N VAL A 141 -16.13 -18.78 28.20
CA VAL A 141 -16.34 -18.21 26.87
C VAL A 141 -17.75 -18.53 26.37
N ILE A 142 -18.60 -17.51 26.20
CA ILE A 142 -19.96 -17.69 25.65
C ILE A 142 -19.95 -17.47 24.14
N GLY A 143 -19.10 -16.57 23.64
CA GLY A 143 -19.04 -16.26 22.21
C GLY A 143 -17.82 -15.43 21.84
N VAL A 144 -17.40 -15.57 20.58
CA VAL A 144 -16.29 -14.83 19.98
C VAL A 144 -16.85 -13.97 18.85
N ASN A 145 -16.71 -12.65 18.96
CA ASN A 145 -17.00 -11.70 17.89
C ASN A 145 -15.68 -11.28 17.21
N LEU A 146 -15.72 -10.56 16.09
CA LEU A 146 -14.53 -10.08 15.40
C LEU A 146 -13.74 -9.06 16.24
N PHE A 147 -14.40 -8.25 17.06
CA PHE A 147 -13.74 -7.20 17.84
C PHE A 147 -13.42 -7.62 19.29
N TYR A 148 -14.27 -8.43 19.89
CA TYR A 148 -14.16 -8.86 21.29
C TYR A 148 -14.71 -10.27 21.49
N THR A 149 -14.27 -10.92 22.57
CA THR A 149 -14.78 -12.20 23.07
C THR A 149 -15.59 -11.94 24.34
N THR A 150 -16.77 -12.54 24.44
CA THR A 150 -17.67 -12.41 25.59
C THR A 150 -17.45 -13.58 26.55
N LEU A 151 -17.14 -13.26 27.80
CA LEU A 151 -16.94 -14.18 28.90
C LEU A 151 -18.08 -14.03 29.92
N GLU A 152 -18.59 -15.14 30.43
CA GLU A 152 -19.47 -15.17 31.61
C GLU A 152 -18.61 -15.16 32.86
N ASP A 153 -18.82 -14.19 33.74
CA ASP A 153 -18.11 -14.15 35.02
C ASP A 153 -18.67 -15.21 35.98
N HIS A 154 -17.80 -16.10 36.44
CA HIS A 154 -18.12 -17.15 37.42
C HIS A 154 -17.32 -16.98 38.73
N GLY A 155 -16.79 -15.78 39.00
CA GLY A 155 -16.16 -15.46 40.28
C GLY A 155 -17.14 -15.55 41.46
N ALA A 156 -16.64 -15.81 42.66
CA ALA A 156 -17.45 -15.92 43.89
C ALA A 156 -18.22 -14.63 44.27
N ASP A 157 -17.82 -13.48 43.72
CA ASP A 157 -18.47 -12.17 43.85
C ASP A 157 -19.25 -11.74 42.57
N ALA A 158 -19.30 -12.58 41.54
CA ALA A 158 -19.82 -12.20 40.23
C ALA A 158 -21.33 -12.37 40.14
N SER A 159 -22.03 -11.27 39.92
CA SER A 159 -23.50 -11.20 39.77
C SER A 159 -24.00 -11.72 38.40
N GLY A 160 -23.32 -12.70 37.79
CA GLY A 160 -23.61 -13.17 36.42
C GLY A 160 -23.29 -12.12 35.34
N GLY A 161 -22.28 -11.28 35.57
CA GLY A 161 -21.87 -10.24 34.63
C GLY A 161 -21.26 -10.81 33.33
N LEU A 162 -21.51 -10.15 32.21
CA LEU A 162 -20.86 -10.44 30.93
C LEU A 162 -19.65 -9.53 30.74
N LEU A 163 -18.47 -10.13 30.58
CA LEU A 163 -17.21 -9.44 30.36
C LEU A 163 -16.85 -9.48 28.88
N GLN A 164 -16.68 -8.32 28.25
CA GLN A 164 -16.25 -8.22 26.86
C GLN A 164 -14.76 -7.87 26.79
N VAL A 165 -13.96 -8.83 26.33
CA VAL A 165 -12.50 -8.69 26.26
C VAL A 165 -12.07 -8.54 24.80
N PRO A 166 -11.34 -7.48 24.41
CA PRO A 166 -10.75 -7.36 23.08
C PRO A 166 -9.92 -8.59 22.70
N ASN A 167 -10.11 -9.10 21.48
CA ASN A 167 -9.47 -10.35 21.05
C ASN A 167 -7.95 -10.30 21.08
N SER A 168 -7.38 -9.13 20.80
CA SER A 168 -5.92 -8.90 20.83
C SER A 168 -5.30 -9.13 22.21
N LEU A 169 -6.05 -8.91 23.30
CA LEU A 169 -5.54 -9.11 24.67
C LEU A 169 -5.24 -10.59 24.98
N PHE A 170 -5.95 -11.53 24.35
CA PHE A 170 -5.69 -12.96 24.54
C PHE A 170 -4.34 -13.41 23.96
N PHE A 171 -3.76 -12.64 23.04
CA PHE A 171 -2.45 -12.92 22.46
C PHE A 171 -1.34 -12.04 23.05
N GLN A 172 -1.70 -10.93 23.71
CA GLN A 172 -0.74 -10.04 24.38
C GLN A 172 -0.44 -10.44 25.83
N LYS A 173 -1.33 -11.20 26.46
CA LYS A 173 -1.21 -11.64 27.86
C LYS A 173 -1.18 -13.16 27.96
N THR A 174 -0.64 -13.66 29.07
CA THR A 174 -0.71 -15.08 29.40
C THR A 174 -2.15 -15.49 29.69
N VAL A 175 -2.63 -16.50 28.98
CA VAL A 175 -3.97 -17.06 29.15
C VAL A 175 -3.87 -18.41 29.83
N ARG A 176 -4.62 -18.60 30.91
CA ARG A 176 -4.81 -19.89 31.58
C ARG A 176 -6.16 -20.46 31.15
N ARG A 177 -6.18 -21.75 30.82
CA ARG A 177 -7.37 -22.44 30.29
C ARG A 177 -7.69 -23.66 31.15
N TRP A 178 -8.97 -23.88 31.40
CA TRP A 178 -9.52 -25.12 31.93
C TRP A 178 -10.56 -25.67 30.95
N ARG A 179 -10.58 -26.99 30.80
CA ARG A 179 -11.56 -27.73 29.98
C ARG A 179 -12.66 -28.29 30.87
#